data_AF-A0A9D8IRF3-F1
#
_entry.id   AF-A0A9D8IRF3-F1
#
_cell.length_a   1.000
_cell.length_b   1.000
_cell.length_c   1.000
_cell.angle_alpha   90.00
_cell.angle_beta   90.00
_cell.angle_gamma   90.00
#
_symmetry.space_group_name_H-M   'P 1'
#
loop_
_entity.id
_entity.type
_entity.pdbx_description
1 polymer ?
#
loop_
_entity_poly.entity_id
_entity_poly.type
_entity_poly.pdbx_seq_one_letter_code
_entity_poly.pdbx_strand_id
1 'polypeptide(L)'
;MLNDPGPTNSSVDIGAYELGAGARRRFDPAHQGRPRTRGSGVDRLAGLRDDLRMASALDPSALRDRLSRFPAALRAAALIASPADRRWKPAPEHWSILEICCHLLDEEREDFRVRAELTLRDPSQEWPKLDLEKVAEKRRYNERELESTLEDFAKDRAASIAWIDSIAGNAEWSRARVHPKFGPLAAGMLLASWAAHDALHLRQISKRLHEMAARDAGPYEIKYAGDW
;
A
#
# COMPACT_ATOMS: atom_id res chain seq x y z
N MET A 1 23.53 -2.72 39.24
CA MET A 1 22.19 -2.17 38.93
C MET A 1 21.94 -2.45 37.46
N LEU A 2 21.07 -3.42 37.20
CA LEU A 2 20.63 -3.83 35.88
C LEU A 2 19.49 -2.89 35.48
N ASN A 3 19.59 -2.22 34.33
CA ASN A 3 18.46 -1.53 33.73
C ASN A 3 18.04 -2.34 32.48
N ASP A 4 16.81 -2.80 32.55
CA ASP A 4 16.06 -3.59 31.58
C ASP A 4 15.24 -2.61 30.70
N PRO A 5 15.41 -2.58 29.36
CA PRO A 5 14.43 -1.95 28.50
C PRO A 5 13.39 -3.00 28.10
N GLY A 6 12.14 -2.74 28.53
CA GLY A 6 10.96 -3.54 28.24
C GLY A 6 10.65 -3.72 26.74
N PRO A 7 9.58 -4.48 26.43
CA PRO A 7 9.49 -5.29 25.23
C PRO A 7 9.37 -4.47 23.95
N THR A 8 10.28 -4.73 23.01
CA THR A 8 10.17 -4.30 21.61
C THR A 8 9.00 -5.05 20.97
N ASN A 9 7.96 -4.31 20.61
CA ASN A 9 6.85 -4.82 19.82
C ASN A 9 7.36 -5.13 18.40
N SER A 10 7.74 -6.38 18.16
CA SER A 10 8.21 -6.89 16.87
C SER A 10 7.02 -7.10 15.94
N SER A 11 6.61 -6.05 15.21
CA SER A 11 5.80 -6.24 14.00
C SER A 11 6.76 -6.23 12.82
N VAL A 12 6.84 -7.37 12.13
CA VAL A 12 7.59 -7.45 10.87
C VAL A 12 6.82 -6.60 9.87
N ASP A 13 7.39 -5.47 9.43
CA ASP A 13 6.80 -4.57 8.42
C ASP A 13 6.97 -5.20 7.03
N ILE A 14 6.45 -6.42 6.87
CA ILE A 14 6.19 -7.03 5.57
C ILE A 14 4.87 -6.40 5.12
N GLY A 15 4.90 -5.59 4.07
CA GLY A 15 3.76 -4.85 3.53
C GLY A 15 2.60 -5.71 2.98
N ALA A 16 2.37 -6.91 3.52
CA ALA A 16 1.26 -7.78 3.16
C ALA A 16 0.61 -8.39 4.42
N TYR A 17 -0.54 -7.81 4.79
CA TYR A 17 -1.58 -8.34 5.68
C TYR A 17 -1.46 -8.17 7.20
N GLU A 18 -1.83 -6.98 7.68
CA GLU A 18 -2.55 -6.85 8.96
C GLU A 18 -3.93 -6.21 8.74
N LEU A 19 -4.96 -7.05 8.59
CA LEU A 19 -6.34 -6.68 8.92
C LEU A 19 -6.87 -7.73 9.90
N GLY A 20 -6.49 -7.56 11.16
CA GLY A 20 -7.02 -8.31 12.29
C GLY A 20 -8.41 -7.79 12.68
N ALA A 21 -9.39 -8.69 12.64
CA ALA A 21 -10.72 -8.49 13.19
C ALA A 21 -10.68 -8.34 14.72
N GLY A 22 -11.48 -7.40 15.23
CA GLY A 22 -12.21 -7.56 16.50
C GLY A 22 -11.46 -7.28 17.80
N ALA A 23 -11.57 -6.05 18.30
CA ALA A 23 -11.57 -5.79 19.74
C ALA A 23 -12.67 -4.76 20.06
N ARG A 24 -13.78 -5.25 20.61
CA ARG A 24 -14.83 -4.43 21.21
C ARG A 24 -14.23 -3.68 22.40
N ARG A 25 -14.08 -2.36 22.30
CA ARG A 25 -13.89 -1.52 23.50
C ARG A 25 -15.24 -1.04 24.00
N ARG A 26 -15.55 -1.47 25.23
CA ARG A 26 -16.68 -1.01 26.03
C ARG A 26 -16.52 0.49 26.27
N PHE A 27 -17.58 1.24 25.99
CA PHE A 27 -17.71 2.66 26.31
C PHE A 27 -18.28 2.75 27.73
N ASP A 28 -17.62 3.48 28.63
CA ASP A 28 -18.11 3.78 29.97
C ASP A 28 -18.25 5.31 30.11
N PRO A 29 -19.47 5.88 30.19
CA PRO A 29 -19.65 7.32 30.23
C PRO A 29 -19.99 7.78 31.65
N ALA A 30 -19.13 8.62 32.22
CA ALA A 30 -19.48 9.43 33.38
C ALA A 30 -18.96 10.86 33.22
N HIS A 31 -19.79 11.76 32.70
CA HIS A 31 -19.82 13.13 33.19
C HIS A 31 -21.19 13.77 32.94
N GLN A 32 -21.83 14.16 34.04
CA GLN A 32 -23.13 14.82 34.08
C GLN A 32 -23.00 16.30 33.67
N GLY A 33 -23.92 16.76 32.82
CA GLY A 33 -24.16 18.17 32.50
C GLY A 33 -25.58 18.35 31.94
N ARG A 34 -26.38 19.20 32.60
CA ARG A 34 -27.84 19.39 32.47
C ARG A 34 -28.30 20.13 31.18
N PRO A 35 -29.62 20.18 30.87
CA PRO A 35 -30.13 20.27 29.50
C PRO A 35 -30.60 21.68 29.07
N ARG A 36 -30.62 21.94 27.75
CA ARG A 36 -31.48 22.99 27.14
C ARG A 36 -32.05 22.57 25.78
N THR A 37 -33.38 22.49 25.77
CA THR A 37 -34.39 22.85 24.74
C THR A 37 -34.29 22.34 23.29
N ARG A 38 -35.42 21.76 22.87
CA ARG A 38 -35.76 21.16 21.57
C ARG A 38 -35.78 22.18 20.42
N GLY A 39 -35.14 21.80 19.31
CA GLY A 39 -35.47 22.21 17.95
C GLY A 39 -35.31 20.97 17.05
N SER A 40 -36.32 20.63 16.26
CA SER A 40 -36.43 19.41 15.45
C SER A 40 -35.31 19.28 14.41
N GLY A 41 -34.28 18.49 14.74
CA GLY A 41 -33.15 18.16 13.86
C GLY A 41 -33.19 16.77 13.25
N VAL A 42 -34.35 16.10 13.30
CA VAL A 42 -34.47 14.68 12.90
C VAL A 42 -34.51 14.50 11.37
N ASP A 43 -34.92 15.53 10.61
CA ASP A 43 -35.01 15.45 9.14
C ASP A 43 -33.73 15.85 8.41
N ARG A 44 -32.73 16.44 9.08
CA ARG A 44 -31.47 16.87 8.44
C ARG A 44 -30.32 15.87 8.56
N LEU A 45 -30.47 14.84 9.39
CA LEU A 45 -29.47 13.79 9.59
C LEU A 45 -29.77 12.49 8.83
N ALA A 46 -30.99 12.33 8.32
CA ALA A 46 -31.34 11.23 7.42
C ALA A 46 -30.71 11.46 6.03
N GLY A 47 -30.83 12.67 5.47
CA GLY A 47 -30.26 13.01 4.16
C GLY A 47 -28.73 12.96 4.10
N LEU A 48 -28.02 13.30 5.19
CA LEU A 48 -26.56 13.27 5.21
C LEU A 48 -25.95 11.86 5.33
N ARG A 49 -26.75 10.85 5.68
CA ARG A 49 -26.29 9.45 5.80
C ARG A 49 -26.45 8.67 4.51
N ASP A 50 -27.40 9.07 3.66
CA ASP A 50 -27.60 8.46 2.35
C ASP A 50 -26.54 8.93 1.32
N ASP A 51 -26.00 10.13 1.48
CA ASP A 51 -24.88 10.65 0.66
C ASP A 51 -23.54 9.92 0.89
N LEU A 52 -23.40 9.19 2.02
CA LEU A 52 -22.16 8.52 2.44
C LEU A 52 -22.11 7.02 2.08
N ARG A 53 -23.09 6.48 1.34
CA ARG A 53 -23.13 5.07 0.91
C ARG A 53 -23.67 4.82 -0.50
N MET A 54 -23.51 5.76 -1.43
CA MET A 54 -23.33 5.34 -2.82
C MET A 54 -21.87 4.89 -2.93
N ALA A 55 -21.60 3.59 -2.80
CA ALA A 55 -20.34 3.06 -3.28
C ALA A 55 -20.27 3.42 -4.77
N SER A 56 -19.50 4.46 -5.11
CA SER A 56 -19.31 4.84 -6.51
C SER A 56 -18.89 3.59 -7.26
N ALA A 57 -19.46 3.40 -8.46
CA ALA A 57 -19.02 2.34 -9.35
C ALA A 57 -17.49 2.41 -9.50
N LEU A 58 -16.87 1.25 -9.73
CA LEU A 58 -15.46 1.19 -10.10
C LEU A 58 -15.20 2.19 -11.21
N ASP A 59 -14.15 2.99 -11.06
CA ASP A 59 -13.64 3.88 -12.10
C ASP A 59 -12.26 3.36 -12.54
N PRO A 60 -12.22 2.45 -13.54
CA PRO A 60 -10.96 1.89 -14.04
C PRO A 60 -10.06 2.97 -14.64
N SER A 61 -10.64 4.03 -15.21
CA SER A 61 -9.90 5.14 -15.82
C SER A 61 -9.12 5.90 -14.75
N ALA A 62 -9.77 6.26 -13.64
CA ALA A 62 -9.11 6.95 -12.54
C ALA A 62 -8.04 6.07 -11.85
N LEU A 63 -8.24 4.75 -11.77
CA LEU A 63 -7.21 3.84 -11.23
C LEU A 63 -6.02 3.71 -12.19
N ARG A 64 -6.29 3.52 -13.48
CA ARG A 64 -5.29 3.51 -14.56
C ARG A 64 -4.48 4.80 -14.56
N ASP A 65 -5.10 5.96 -14.38
CA ASP A 65 -4.40 7.25 -14.35
C ASP A 65 -3.49 7.42 -13.14
N ARG A 66 -3.83 6.84 -11.99
CA ARG A 66 -2.92 6.79 -10.84
C ARG A 66 -1.72 5.90 -11.14
N LEU A 67 -1.98 4.69 -11.67
CA LEU A 67 -0.93 3.74 -12.06
C LEU A 67 0.02 4.33 -13.12
N SER A 68 -0.48 5.10 -14.09
CA SER A 68 0.35 5.67 -15.17
C SER A 68 1.27 6.79 -14.69
N ARG A 69 0.86 7.55 -13.66
CA ARG A 69 1.66 8.64 -13.08
C ARG A 69 2.65 8.17 -12.03
N PHE A 70 2.42 6.99 -11.44
CA PHE A 70 3.22 6.49 -10.33
C PHE A 70 4.71 6.31 -10.63
N PRO A 71 5.18 5.79 -11.80
CA PRO A 71 6.61 5.63 -12.06
C PRO A 71 7.42 6.93 -11.91
N ALA A 72 6.86 8.07 -12.32
CA ALA A 72 7.51 9.37 -12.16
C ALA A 72 7.61 9.78 -10.68
N ALA A 73 6.53 9.56 -9.90
CA ALA A 73 6.52 9.83 -8.47
C ALA A 73 7.49 8.92 -7.69
N LEU A 74 7.51 7.63 -8.02
CA LEU A 74 8.42 6.65 -7.43
C LEU A 74 9.88 7.04 -7.68
N ARG A 75 10.22 7.36 -8.94
CA ARG A 75 11.58 7.80 -9.31
C ARG A 75 11.98 9.05 -8.54
N ALA A 76 11.12 10.07 -8.50
CA ALA A 76 11.40 11.30 -7.78
C ALA A 76 11.63 11.04 -6.29
N ALA A 77 10.76 10.26 -5.63
CA ALA A 77 10.87 9.95 -4.21
C ALA A 77 12.13 9.13 -3.88
N ALA A 78 12.45 8.11 -4.68
CA ALA A 78 13.61 7.25 -4.45
C ALA A 78 14.94 8.01 -4.62
N LEU A 79 14.99 8.97 -5.56
CA LEU A 79 16.20 9.75 -5.84
C LEU A 79 16.46 10.89 -4.85
N ILE A 80 15.56 11.17 -3.90
CA ILE A 80 15.81 12.13 -2.80
C ILE A 80 17.01 11.68 -1.95
N ALA A 81 17.12 10.37 -1.68
CA ALA A 81 18.22 9.81 -0.90
C ALA A 81 19.51 9.70 -1.73
N SER A 82 20.67 9.69 -1.08
CA SER A 82 21.97 9.44 -1.74
C SER A 82 22.08 7.97 -2.20
N PRO A 83 22.98 7.62 -3.14
CA PRO A 83 23.18 6.21 -3.53
C PRO A 83 23.48 5.27 -2.36
N ALA A 84 24.19 5.74 -1.33
CA ALA A 84 24.45 4.97 -0.12
C ALA A 84 23.19 4.81 0.74
N ASP A 85 22.44 5.90 0.95
CA ASP A 85 21.23 5.89 1.78
C ASP A 85 20.10 5.06 1.17
N ARG A 86 20.00 5.01 -0.16
CA ARG A 86 19.00 4.16 -0.84
C ARG A 86 19.16 2.67 -0.50
N ARG A 87 20.35 2.24 -0.05
CA ARG A 87 20.66 0.88 0.41
C ARG A 87 20.58 0.71 1.92
N TRP A 88 20.42 1.79 2.68
CA TRP A 88 20.35 1.75 4.13
C TRP A 88 19.02 1.16 4.59
N LYS A 89 19.08 0.35 5.66
CA LYS A 89 17.94 -0.28 6.33
C LYS A 89 17.95 0.17 7.79
N PRO A 90 16.82 0.61 8.37
CA PRO A 90 16.77 0.97 9.79
C PRO A 90 16.96 -0.24 10.71
N ALA A 91 16.58 -1.44 10.24
CA ALA A 91 16.83 -2.72 10.89
C ALA A 91 16.90 -3.84 9.83
N PRO A 92 17.51 -5.01 10.13
CA PRO A 92 17.65 -6.10 9.15
C PRO A 92 16.34 -6.56 8.49
N GLU A 93 15.25 -6.58 9.24
CA GLU A 93 13.89 -6.98 8.84
C GLU A 93 13.15 -5.93 8.00
N HIS A 94 13.66 -4.71 7.94
CA HIS A 94 13.03 -3.58 7.28
C HIS A 94 13.63 -3.32 5.91
N TRP A 95 12.81 -3.08 4.89
CA TRP A 95 13.33 -2.79 3.56
C TRP A 95 14.01 -1.42 3.43
N SER A 96 15.08 -1.36 2.64
CA SER A 96 15.67 -0.13 2.09
C SER A 96 14.80 0.45 0.96
N ILE A 97 15.07 1.69 0.53
CA ILE A 97 14.39 2.29 -0.63
C ILE A 97 14.61 1.43 -1.88
N LEU A 98 15.82 0.91 -2.09
CA LEU A 98 16.12 0.01 -3.21
C LEU A 98 15.32 -1.28 -3.13
N GLU A 99 15.25 -1.91 -1.95
CA GLU A 99 14.46 -3.14 -1.77
C GLU A 99 12.97 -2.91 -2.04
N ILE A 100 12.42 -1.75 -1.66
CA ILE A 100 11.04 -1.35 -1.99
C ILE A 100 10.84 -1.23 -3.49
N CYS A 101 11.75 -0.58 -4.21
CA CYS A 101 11.67 -0.43 -5.66
C CYS A 101 11.79 -1.78 -6.40
N CYS A 102 12.66 -2.68 -5.94
CA CYS A 102 12.77 -4.03 -6.48
C CYS A 102 11.49 -4.84 -6.25
N HIS A 103 10.88 -4.71 -5.08
CA HIS A 103 9.61 -5.36 -4.77
C HIS A 103 8.49 -4.88 -5.71
N LEU A 104 8.35 -3.57 -5.90
CA LEU A 104 7.36 -3.00 -6.83
C LEU A 104 7.55 -3.52 -8.27
N LEU A 105 8.79 -3.71 -8.71
CA LEU A 105 9.08 -4.31 -10.02
C LEU A 105 8.62 -5.77 -10.10
N ASP A 106 8.85 -6.55 -9.05
CA ASP A 106 8.43 -7.95 -9.04
C ASP A 106 6.89 -8.08 -8.97
N GLU A 107 6.21 -7.25 -8.19
CA GLU A 107 4.74 -7.20 -8.12
C GLU A 107 4.10 -6.79 -9.46
N GLU A 108 4.74 -5.87 -10.19
CA GLU A 108 4.34 -5.47 -11.55
C GLU A 108 4.39 -6.65 -12.53
N ARG A 109 5.40 -7.51 -12.39
CA ARG A 109 5.67 -8.65 -13.28
C ARG A 109 4.92 -9.92 -12.92
N GLU A 110 4.70 -10.15 -11.63
CA GLU A 110 4.33 -11.48 -11.12
C GLU A 110 3.02 -11.47 -10.30
N ASP A 111 2.53 -10.30 -9.86
CA ASP A 111 1.32 -10.18 -9.03
C ASP A 111 0.15 -9.51 -9.76
N PHE A 112 -0.04 -8.20 -9.58
CA PHE A 112 -1.29 -7.52 -9.88
C PHE A 112 -1.73 -7.69 -11.33
N ARG A 113 -0.82 -7.46 -12.28
CA ARG A 113 -1.11 -7.60 -13.71
C ARG A 113 -1.54 -9.03 -14.04
N VAL A 114 -0.70 -10.00 -13.66
CA VAL A 114 -0.89 -11.41 -13.99
C VAL A 114 -2.18 -11.93 -13.38
N ARG A 115 -2.43 -11.60 -12.11
CA ARG A 115 -3.63 -12.06 -11.39
C ARG A 115 -4.90 -11.42 -11.95
N ALA A 116 -4.86 -10.14 -12.31
CA ALA A 116 -6.00 -9.47 -12.92
C ALA A 116 -6.33 -10.07 -14.29
N GLU A 117 -5.31 -10.30 -15.13
CA GLU A 117 -5.47 -10.94 -16.43
C GLU A 117 -6.02 -12.36 -16.32
N LEU A 118 -5.44 -13.20 -15.44
CA LEU A 118 -5.91 -14.56 -15.21
C LEU A 118 -7.36 -14.58 -14.71
N THR A 119 -7.72 -13.70 -13.78
CA THR A 119 -9.09 -13.64 -13.23
C THR A 119 -10.11 -13.23 -14.30
N LEU A 120 -9.76 -12.28 -15.17
CA LEU A 120 -10.62 -11.87 -16.28
C LEU A 120 -10.74 -12.96 -17.34
N ARG A 121 -9.65 -13.67 -17.66
CA ARG A 121 -9.66 -14.74 -18.66
C ARG A 121 -10.37 -16.00 -18.14
N ASP A 122 -9.88 -16.55 -17.04
CA ASP A 122 -10.36 -17.79 -16.44
C ASP A 122 -10.15 -17.78 -14.91
N PRO A 123 -11.19 -17.43 -14.13
CA PRO A 123 -11.09 -17.38 -12.67
C PRO A 123 -10.84 -18.77 -12.03
N SER A 124 -10.99 -19.87 -12.77
CA SER A 124 -10.69 -21.23 -12.29
C SER A 124 -9.20 -21.58 -12.33
N GLN A 125 -8.39 -20.80 -13.06
CA GLN A 125 -6.94 -21.01 -13.16
C GLN A 125 -6.17 -20.47 -11.94
N GLU A 126 -5.34 -21.33 -11.33
CA GLU A 126 -4.49 -20.96 -10.19
C GLU A 126 -3.53 -19.80 -10.51
N TRP A 127 -3.34 -18.92 -9.54
CA TRP A 127 -2.35 -17.86 -9.64
C TRP A 127 -0.94 -18.40 -9.35
N PRO A 128 0.10 -17.79 -9.94
CA PRO A 128 1.47 -18.03 -9.52
C PRO A 128 1.63 -17.78 -8.01
N LYS A 129 2.35 -18.69 -7.34
CA LYS A 129 2.73 -18.52 -5.94
C LYS A 129 3.88 -17.52 -5.86
N LEU A 130 3.69 -16.47 -5.07
CA LEU A 130 4.74 -15.51 -4.75
C LEU A 130 5.28 -15.83 -3.35
N ASP A 131 6.58 -16.02 -3.25
CA ASP A 131 7.26 -16.24 -1.97
C ASP A 131 7.71 -14.90 -1.39
N LEU A 132 6.78 -14.18 -0.76
CA LEU A 132 6.99 -12.80 -0.32
C LEU A 132 7.94 -12.68 0.89
N GLU A 133 7.96 -13.67 1.80
CA GLU A 133 8.64 -13.55 3.09
C GLU A 133 10.18 -13.54 2.99
N LYS A 134 10.75 -13.97 1.84
CA LYS A 134 12.21 -14.01 1.64
C LYS A 134 12.66 -13.58 0.26
N VAL A 135 11.77 -13.02 -0.58
CA VAL A 135 12.11 -12.67 -1.96
C VAL A 135 13.27 -11.67 -2.02
N ALA A 136 13.28 -10.67 -1.13
CA ALA A 136 14.30 -9.63 -1.12
C ALA A 136 15.71 -10.17 -0.88
N GLU A 137 15.85 -11.11 0.06
CA GLU A 137 17.12 -11.80 0.35
C GLU A 137 17.50 -12.75 -0.79
N LYS A 138 16.55 -13.60 -1.22
CA LYS A 138 16.79 -14.62 -2.27
C LYS A 138 17.19 -13.99 -3.60
N ARG A 139 16.58 -12.85 -3.95
CA ARG A 139 16.87 -12.10 -5.17
C ARG A 139 17.92 -11.01 -4.97
N ARG A 140 18.53 -10.92 -3.78
CA ARG A 140 19.61 -9.98 -3.44
C ARG A 140 19.27 -8.55 -3.84
N TYR A 141 18.06 -8.10 -3.51
CA TYR A 141 17.53 -6.80 -3.93
C TYR A 141 18.49 -5.65 -3.62
N ASN A 142 19.08 -5.65 -2.42
CA ASN A 142 19.96 -4.56 -1.99
C ASN A 142 21.32 -4.54 -2.71
N GLU A 143 21.56 -5.45 -3.65
CA GLU A 143 22.73 -5.47 -4.54
C GLU A 143 22.39 -5.08 -5.98
N ARG A 144 21.12 -4.82 -6.29
CA ARG A 144 20.69 -4.33 -7.60
C ARG A 144 21.07 -2.87 -7.80
N GLU A 145 20.90 -2.41 -9.03
CA GLU A 145 21.02 -1.00 -9.39
C GLU A 145 19.62 -0.36 -9.43
N LEU A 146 19.48 0.79 -8.75
CA LEU A 146 18.19 1.43 -8.60
C LEU A 146 17.69 2.00 -9.93
N GLU A 147 18.56 2.68 -10.66
CA GLU A 147 18.21 3.38 -11.90
C GLU A 147 17.65 2.39 -12.94
N SER A 148 18.31 1.24 -13.12
CA SER A 148 17.81 0.18 -14.01
C SER A 148 16.52 -0.46 -13.49
N THR A 149 16.39 -0.66 -12.18
CA THR A 149 15.15 -1.17 -11.57
C THR A 149 13.97 -0.23 -11.85
N LEU A 150 14.17 1.08 -11.72
CA LEU A 150 13.14 2.09 -11.99
C LEU A 150 12.81 2.19 -13.49
N GLU A 151 13.79 2.03 -14.37
CA GLU A 151 13.59 2.00 -15.82
C GLU A 151 12.77 0.77 -16.25
N ASP A 152 13.14 -0.40 -15.74
CA ASP A 152 12.40 -1.65 -15.95
C ASP A 152 10.96 -1.52 -15.44
N PHE A 153 10.76 -0.97 -14.24
CA PHE A 153 9.44 -0.76 -13.68
C PHE A 153 8.60 0.20 -14.52
N ALA A 154 9.17 1.33 -14.97
CA ALA A 154 8.46 2.27 -15.81
C ALA A 154 8.06 1.65 -17.17
N LYS A 155 8.93 0.83 -17.76
CA LYS A 155 8.67 0.10 -19.00
C LYS A 155 7.54 -0.92 -18.81
N ASP A 156 7.60 -1.72 -17.76
CA ASP A 156 6.60 -2.76 -17.51
C ASP A 156 5.25 -2.13 -17.14
N ARG A 157 5.26 -1.04 -16.36
CA ARG A 157 4.07 -0.23 -16.10
C ARG A 157 3.45 0.31 -17.37
N ALA A 158 4.24 0.83 -18.32
CA ALA A 158 3.70 1.31 -19.59
C ALA A 158 2.99 0.19 -20.37
N ALA A 159 3.55 -1.03 -20.36
CA ALA A 159 2.91 -2.19 -20.96
C ALA A 159 1.62 -2.59 -20.22
N SER A 160 1.58 -2.45 -18.90
CA SER A 160 0.39 -2.73 -18.08
C SER A 160 -0.72 -1.73 -18.34
N ILE A 161 -0.36 -0.46 -18.50
CA ILE A 161 -1.29 0.61 -18.86
C ILE A 161 -1.89 0.37 -20.24
N ALA A 162 -1.08 0.02 -21.24
CA ALA A 162 -1.58 -0.33 -22.58
C ALA A 162 -2.55 -1.53 -22.54
N TRP A 163 -2.26 -2.52 -21.70
CA TRP A 163 -3.17 -3.65 -21.47
C TRP A 163 -4.49 -3.21 -20.82
N ILE A 164 -4.46 -2.39 -19.77
CA ILE A 164 -5.68 -1.85 -19.14
C ILE A 164 -6.50 -1.06 -20.16
N ASP A 165 -5.88 -0.20 -20.96
CA ASP A 165 -6.55 0.60 -21.99
C ASP A 165 -7.27 -0.28 -23.02
N SER A 166 -6.70 -1.44 -23.35
CA SER A 166 -7.30 -2.38 -24.32
C SER A 166 -8.53 -3.13 -23.78
N ILE A 167 -8.69 -3.23 -22.47
CA ILE A 167 -9.77 -4.02 -21.84
C ILE A 167 -10.81 -3.15 -21.10
N ALA A 168 -10.47 -1.92 -20.71
CA ALA A 168 -11.24 -1.14 -19.74
C ALA A 168 -12.72 -0.95 -20.11
N GLY A 169 -13.02 -0.82 -21.40
CA GLY A 169 -14.40 -0.63 -21.89
C GLY A 169 -15.27 -1.88 -21.91
N ASN A 170 -14.67 -3.08 -21.89
CA ASN A 170 -15.39 -4.35 -22.07
C ASN A 170 -15.14 -5.38 -20.95
N ALA A 171 -14.20 -5.11 -20.05
CA ALA A 171 -13.83 -6.03 -18.99
C ALA A 171 -14.97 -6.23 -17.98
N GLU A 172 -15.27 -7.49 -17.69
CA GLU A 172 -16.20 -7.89 -16.63
C GLU A 172 -15.47 -7.83 -15.27
N TRP A 173 -15.33 -6.62 -14.71
CA TRP A 173 -14.57 -6.39 -13.47
C TRP A 173 -15.10 -7.13 -12.24
N SER A 174 -16.33 -7.64 -12.28
CA SER A 174 -16.94 -8.49 -11.25
C SER A 174 -16.47 -9.94 -11.29
N ARG A 175 -15.80 -10.41 -12.35
CA ARG A 175 -15.22 -11.77 -12.39
C ARG A 175 -14.28 -11.95 -11.22
N ALA A 176 -14.45 -13.05 -10.50
CA ALA A 176 -13.75 -13.29 -9.25
C ALA A 176 -13.25 -14.73 -9.14
N ARG A 177 -12.06 -14.86 -8.54
CA ARG A 177 -11.50 -16.13 -8.07
C ARG A 177 -11.72 -16.25 -6.57
N VAL A 178 -11.92 -17.46 -6.07
CA VAL A 178 -11.89 -17.70 -4.61
C VAL A 178 -10.42 -17.80 -4.17
N HIS A 179 -9.96 -16.80 -3.42
CA HIS A 179 -8.65 -16.82 -2.78
C HIS A 179 -8.72 -17.58 -1.44
N PRO A 180 -7.77 -18.48 -1.12
CA PRO A 180 -7.82 -19.29 0.10
C PRO A 180 -7.97 -18.49 1.40
N LYS A 181 -7.38 -17.29 1.45
CA LYS A 181 -7.39 -16.41 2.64
C LYS A 181 -8.45 -15.30 2.59
N PHE A 182 -8.82 -14.80 1.41
CA PHE A 182 -9.65 -13.58 1.27
C PHE A 182 -11.06 -13.87 0.74
N GLY A 183 -11.36 -15.12 0.39
CA GLY A 183 -12.60 -15.46 -0.27
C GLY A 183 -12.64 -14.90 -1.70
N PRO A 184 -13.82 -14.56 -2.24
CA PRO A 184 -13.95 -14.02 -3.59
C PRO A 184 -13.14 -12.75 -3.78
N LEU A 185 -12.22 -12.78 -4.75
CA LEU A 185 -11.32 -11.69 -5.11
C LEU A 185 -11.58 -11.33 -6.58
N ALA A 186 -12.29 -10.23 -6.79
CA ALA A 186 -12.71 -9.77 -8.10
C ALA A 186 -11.57 -9.06 -8.86
N ALA A 187 -11.61 -9.08 -10.19
CA ALA A 187 -10.66 -8.35 -11.03
C ALA A 187 -10.63 -6.85 -10.71
N GLY A 188 -11.78 -6.24 -10.43
CA GLY A 188 -11.86 -4.85 -9.97
C GLY A 188 -11.18 -4.61 -8.63
N MET A 189 -11.20 -5.59 -7.72
CA MET A 189 -10.47 -5.51 -6.45
C MET A 189 -8.95 -5.57 -6.68
N LEU A 190 -8.50 -6.38 -7.63
CA LEU A 190 -7.07 -6.45 -8.00
C LEU A 190 -6.59 -5.11 -8.58
N LEU A 191 -7.35 -4.52 -9.52
CA LEU A 191 -7.01 -3.21 -10.09
C LEU A 191 -6.97 -2.11 -9.04
N ALA A 192 -7.95 -2.08 -8.13
CA ALA A 192 -7.98 -1.11 -7.04
C ALA A 192 -6.82 -1.32 -6.05
N SER A 193 -6.55 -2.58 -5.70
CA SER A 193 -5.46 -2.94 -4.79
C SER A 193 -4.10 -2.59 -5.38
N TRP A 194 -3.91 -2.73 -6.69
CA TRP A 194 -2.68 -2.36 -7.37
C TRP A 194 -2.33 -0.88 -7.19
N ALA A 195 -3.30 0.01 -7.46
CA ALA A 195 -3.11 1.44 -7.27
C ALA A 195 -2.93 1.82 -5.78
N ALA A 196 -3.61 1.11 -4.88
CA ALA A 196 -3.42 1.30 -3.44
C ALA A 196 -2.04 0.84 -2.97
N HIS A 197 -1.52 -0.26 -3.52
CA HIS A 197 -0.23 -0.83 -3.18
C HIS A 197 0.93 0.09 -3.56
N ASP A 198 0.86 0.70 -4.75
CA ASP A 198 1.75 1.79 -5.16
C ASP A 198 1.81 2.90 -4.08
N ALA A 199 0.66 3.35 -3.58
CA ALA A 199 0.59 4.38 -2.55
C ALA A 199 1.15 3.92 -1.19
N LEU A 200 0.94 2.64 -0.82
CA LEU A 200 1.51 2.05 0.39
C LEU A 200 3.04 2.11 0.37
N HIS A 201 3.67 1.76 -0.76
CA HIS A 201 5.13 1.78 -0.88
C HIS A 201 5.70 3.19 -1.04
N LEU A 202 4.94 4.13 -1.61
CA LEU A 202 5.36 5.54 -1.58
C LEU A 202 5.40 6.06 -0.14
N ARG A 203 4.40 5.71 0.68
CA ARG A 203 4.42 6.00 2.13
C ARG A 203 5.61 5.33 2.81
N GLN A 204 5.92 4.09 2.46
CA GLN A 204 7.07 3.39 3.02
C GLN A 204 8.41 4.09 2.67
N ILE A 205 8.57 4.59 1.44
CA ILE A 205 9.73 5.40 1.07
C ILE A 205 9.77 6.70 1.87
N SER A 206 8.64 7.41 2.02
CA SER A 206 8.58 8.60 2.86
C SER A 206 8.96 8.33 4.32
N LYS A 207 8.59 7.15 4.86
CA LYS A 207 9.02 6.70 6.20
C LYS A 207 10.54 6.56 6.29
N ARG A 208 11.17 5.97 5.27
CA ARG A 208 12.65 5.84 5.21
C ARG A 208 13.32 7.20 5.19
N LEU A 209 12.80 8.14 4.40
CA LEU A 209 13.33 9.51 4.35
C LEU A 209 13.19 10.23 5.69
N HIS A 210 12.05 10.06 6.38
CA HIS A 210 11.83 10.59 7.72
C HIS A 210 12.82 10.00 8.75
N GLU A 211 13.03 8.69 8.74
CA GLU A 211 13.99 8.02 9.64
C GLU A 211 15.44 8.38 9.34
N MET A 212 15.80 8.59 8.07
CA MET A 212 17.13 9.12 7.69
C MET A 212 17.34 10.52 8.25
N ALA A 213 16.33 11.39 8.16
CA ALA A 213 16.40 12.72 8.77
C ALA A 213 16.60 12.62 10.30
N ALA A 214 15.91 11.68 10.97
CA ALA A 214 16.11 11.42 12.40
C ALA A 214 17.53 10.92 12.72
N ARG A 215 18.04 9.98 11.92
CA ARG A 215 19.41 9.42 12.05
C ARG A 215 20.47 10.51 11.91
N ASP A 216 20.27 11.44 10.99
CA ASP A 216 21.25 12.46 10.62
C ASP A 216 21.11 13.77 11.43
N ALA A 217 20.06 13.92 12.24
CA ALA A 217 19.81 15.12 13.03
C ALA A 217 20.79 15.33 14.21
N GLY A 218 21.63 14.34 14.53
CA GLY A 218 22.58 14.43 15.64
C GLY A 218 21.85 14.66 16.98
N PRO A 219 22.15 15.73 17.74
CA PRO A 219 21.51 15.99 19.03
C PRO A 219 20.11 16.63 18.92
N TYR A 220 19.64 16.96 17.71
CA TYR A 220 18.39 17.69 17.52
C TYR A 220 17.21 16.74 17.33
N GLU A 221 16.06 17.06 17.95
CA GLU A 221 14.81 16.31 17.77
C GLU A 221 14.05 16.76 16.52
N ILE A 222 13.45 15.82 15.79
CA ILE A 222 12.66 16.12 14.58
C ILE A 222 11.15 16.26 14.85
N LYS A 223 10.71 16.19 16.12
CA LYS A 223 9.28 16.22 16.51
C LYS A 223 8.51 17.45 16.02
N TYR A 224 9.22 18.54 15.69
CA TYR A 224 8.58 19.74 15.13
C TYR A 224 7.96 19.48 13.74
N ALA A 225 8.39 18.43 13.04
CA ALA A 225 7.80 18.01 11.76
C ALA A 225 6.45 17.27 11.92
N GLY A 226 6.07 16.88 13.14
CA GLY A 226 4.89 16.05 13.44
C GLY A 226 5.24 14.57 13.66
N ASP A 227 4.24 13.79 14.05
CA ASP A 227 4.37 12.34 14.25
C ASP A 227 4.26 11.58 12.91
N TRP A 228 4.90 10.40 12.85
CA TRP A 228 4.92 9.51 11.66
C TRP A 228 4.25 8.16 11.91
#